data_AF-A0A239EEX0-F1
#
_entry.id   AF-A0A239EEX0-F1
#
_cell.length_a   1.000
_cell.length_b   1.000
_cell.length_c   1.000
_cell.angle_alpha   90.00
_cell.angle_beta   90.00
_cell.angle_gamma   90.00
#
_symmetry.space_group_name_H-M   'P 1'
#
loop_
_entity.id
_entity.type
_entity.pdbx_description
1 polymer ?
#
loop_
_entity_poly.entity_id
_entity_poly.type
_entity_poly.pdbx_seq_one_letter_code
_entity_poly.pdbx_strand_id
1 'polypeptide(L)'
;MCFGMHVIATAVIAAKATREQELRLLVPIAKGEHITTLALSESGSGVHFYLPRSELRQTSEGFEITGKKQFVTNAGYADSYVVSRIGGDDSEFSSVEFSCVAVERDEFGITVSGRWEGLGMRGNASRPITFNQVKVHQADLLGEVGDQIWYVFEVVAPYFLTAMAGTYLGIALAALDIAVEHVKSRNYESLRESLADVPVIQHQIAEMWAKVEQPRQLVYRAARLGDAGDPTALTAI
;
A
#
# COMPACT_ATOMS: atom_id res chain seq x y z
N MET A 1 -6.50 4.49 -2.94
CA MET A 1 -5.90 3.71 -1.85
C MET A 1 -6.10 2.21 -2.02
N CYS A 2 -7.33 1.68 -2.00
CA CYS A 2 -7.62 0.25 -2.26
C CYS A 2 -6.86 -0.33 -3.47
N PHE A 3 -6.99 0.30 -4.63
CA PHE A 3 -6.30 -0.14 -5.84
C PHE A 3 -4.77 -0.07 -5.70
N GLY A 4 -4.24 1.00 -5.11
CA GLY A 4 -2.80 1.14 -4.86
C GLY A 4 -2.25 0.00 -4.00
N MET A 5 -2.93 -0.32 -2.88
CA MET A 5 -2.52 -1.43 -2.01
C MET A 5 -2.59 -2.79 -2.71
N HIS A 6 -3.58 -2.98 -3.59
CA HIS A 6 -3.68 -4.16 -4.43
C HIS A 6 -2.51 -4.28 -5.41
N VAL A 7 -2.16 -3.20 -6.11
CA VAL A 7 -1.01 -3.17 -7.04
C VAL A 7 0.30 -3.44 -6.31
N ILE A 8 0.50 -2.85 -5.13
CA ILE A 8 1.74 -3.04 -4.35
C ILE A 8 1.85 -4.50 -3.88
N ALA A 9 0.77 -5.08 -3.34
CA ALA A 9 0.76 -6.49 -2.94
C ALA A 9 0.98 -7.42 -4.14
N THR A 10 0.41 -7.09 -5.31
CA THR A 10 0.66 -7.82 -6.56
C THR A 10 2.13 -7.74 -6.97
N ALA A 11 2.77 -6.57 -6.86
CA ALA A 11 4.19 -6.40 -7.13
C ALA A 11 5.07 -7.24 -6.18
N VAL A 12 4.70 -7.34 -4.90
CA VAL A 12 5.38 -8.23 -3.95
C VAL A 12 5.28 -9.69 -4.37
N ILE A 13 4.09 -10.17 -4.74
CA ILE A 13 3.93 -11.55 -5.22
C ILE A 13 4.75 -11.77 -6.50
N ALA A 14 4.70 -10.82 -7.45
CA ALA A 14 5.35 -10.95 -8.75
C ALA A 14 6.89 -10.92 -8.69
N ALA A 15 7.48 -10.24 -7.72
CA ALA A 15 8.91 -9.96 -7.72
C ALA A 15 9.80 -11.22 -7.67
N LYS A 16 9.34 -12.31 -7.04
CA LYS A 16 10.01 -13.63 -7.06
C LYS A 16 9.01 -14.79 -7.14
N ALA A 17 7.94 -14.63 -7.94
CA ALA A 17 6.89 -15.65 -8.05
C ALA A 17 7.42 -16.97 -8.60
N THR A 18 7.03 -18.09 -7.99
CA THR A 18 7.15 -19.41 -8.62
C THR A 18 6.09 -19.59 -9.71
N ARG A 19 6.30 -20.56 -10.61
CA ARG A 19 5.30 -20.88 -11.65
C ARG A 19 3.93 -21.23 -11.07
N GLU A 20 3.90 -21.87 -9.91
CA GLU A 20 2.67 -22.18 -9.19
C GLU A 20 1.98 -20.91 -8.67
N GLN A 21 2.73 -20.00 -8.04
CA GLN A 21 2.22 -18.71 -7.55
C GLN A 21 1.74 -17.83 -8.70
N GLU A 22 2.42 -17.82 -9.85
CA GLU A 22 1.93 -17.13 -11.05
C GLU A 22 0.54 -17.62 -11.46
N LEU A 23 0.38 -18.94 -11.57
CA LEU A 23 -0.88 -19.55 -12.01
C LEU A 23 -2.01 -19.38 -10.99
N ARG A 24 -1.71 -19.53 -9.70
CA ARG A 24 -2.69 -19.48 -8.61
C ARG A 24 -3.06 -18.06 -8.20
N LEU A 25 -2.12 -17.11 -8.24
CA LEU A 25 -2.32 -15.75 -7.73
C LEU A 25 -2.31 -14.71 -8.86
N LEU A 26 -1.24 -14.64 -9.67
CA LEU A 26 -1.06 -13.55 -10.62
C LEU A 26 -2.01 -13.62 -11.83
N VAL A 27 -2.29 -14.82 -12.34
CA VAL A 27 -3.24 -14.99 -13.45
C VAL A 27 -4.66 -14.54 -13.06
N PRO A 28 -5.24 -14.97 -11.92
CA PRO A 28 -6.52 -14.44 -11.44
C PRO A 28 -6.48 -12.93 -11.17
N ILE A 29 -5.40 -12.40 -10.59
CA ILE A 29 -5.22 -10.95 -10.39
C ILE A 29 -5.29 -10.21 -11.73
N ALA A 30 -4.57 -10.68 -12.75
CA ALA A 30 -4.54 -10.08 -14.08
C ALA A 30 -5.90 -10.13 -14.79
N LYS A 31 -6.75 -11.11 -14.46
CA LYS A 31 -8.13 -11.22 -14.95
C LYS A 31 -9.14 -10.37 -14.16
N GLY A 32 -8.72 -9.77 -13.04
CA GLY A 32 -9.60 -9.05 -12.13
C GLY A 32 -10.48 -9.97 -11.26
N GLU A 33 -10.10 -11.23 -11.12
CA GLU A 33 -10.82 -12.26 -10.36
C GLU A 33 -10.33 -12.39 -8.92
N HIS A 34 -9.20 -11.77 -8.58
CA HIS A 34 -8.55 -11.87 -7.26
C HIS A 34 -8.00 -10.53 -6.79
N ILE A 35 -8.40 -10.08 -5.61
CA ILE A 35 -7.89 -8.88 -4.95
C ILE A 35 -6.93 -9.30 -3.83
N THR A 36 -5.65 -8.97 -3.96
CA THR A 36 -4.70 -9.08 -2.84
C THR A 36 -4.47 -7.74 -2.11
N THR A 37 -3.88 -7.76 -0.92
CA THR A 37 -3.48 -6.56 -0.16
C THR A 37 -2.29 -6.84 0.78
N LEU A 38 -1.67 -5.78 1.29
CA LEU A 38 -0.59 -5.86 2.27
C LEU A 38 -1.12 -5.86 3.71
N ALA A 39 -0.62 -6.79 4.53
CA ALA A 39 -0.88 -6.87 5.96
C ALA A 39 0.45 -6.83 6.75
N LEU A 40 1.11 -5.67 6.74
CA LEU A 40 2.45 -5.48 7.32
C LEU A 40 2.41 -4.80 8.69
N SER A 41 1.72 -3.66 8.78
CA SER A 41 1.71 -2.77 9.95
C SER A 41 1.07 -3.39 11.20
N GLU A 42 1.59 -3.04 12.36
CA GLU A 42 1.13 -3.54 13.66
C GLU A 42 1.00 -2.42 14.69
N SER A 43 0.23 -2.68 15.75
CA SER A 43 0.17 -1.78 16.90
C SER A 43 1.56 -1.55 17.46
N GLY A 44 2.00 -0.29 17.49
CA GLY A 44 3.29 0.08 18.08
C GLY A 44 4.50 -0.07 17.15
N SER A 45 4.35 -0.58 15.91
CA SER A 45 5.46 -0.57 14.94
C SER A 45 5.72 0.82 14.38
N GLY A 46 4.67 1.65 14.26
CA GLY A 46 4.77 2.98 13.65
C GLY A 46 5.41 2.92 12.26
N VAL A 47 6.40 3.78 12.04
CA VAL A 47 7.19 3.82 10.79
C VAL A 47 8.13 2.63 10.64
N HIS A 48 8.39 1.88 11.70
CA HIS A 48 9.21 0.66 11.69
C HIS A 48 8.34 -0.59 11.41
N PHE A 49 7.38 -0.50 10.50
CA PHE A 49 6.50 -1.62 10.11
C PHE A 49 7.27 -2.80 9.50
N TYR A 50 8.51 -2.58 9.08
CA TYR A 50 9.45 -3.60 8.63
C TYR A 50 10.02 -4.44 9.78
N LEU A 51 9.73 -4.06 11.03
CA LEU A 51 10.00 -4.83 12.23
C LEU A 51 8.70 -5.28 12.92
N PRO A 52 7.90 -6.19 12.32
CA PRO A 52 6.69 -6.74 12.92
C PRO A 52 6.96 -7.67 14.12
N ARG A 53 6.02 -7.76 15.07
CA ARG A 53 6.04 -8.74 16.18
C ARG A 53 5.34 -10.05 15.86
N SER A 54 4.59 -10.12 14.75
CA SER A 54 3.92 -11.37 14.33
C SER A 54 4.93 -12.52 14.18
N GLU A 55 4.49 -13.72 14.53
CA GLU A 55 5.25 -14.98 14.51
C GLU A 55 4.87 -15.84 13.29
N LEU A 56 5.79 -16.69 12.80
CA LEU A 56 5.71 -17.61 11.65
C LEU A 56 6.53 -18.85 12.03
N ARG A 57 6.01 -19.67 12.93
CA ARG A 57 6.75 -20.81 13.44
C ARG A 57 6.86 -21.88 12.36
N GLN A 58 8.05 -22.44 12.16
CA GLN A 58 8.21 -23.61 11.29
C GLN A 58 7.51 -24.81 11.93
N THR A 59 6.81 -25.59 11.11
CA THR A 59 6.14 -26.83 11.50
C THR A 59 6.59 -27.96 10.58
N SER A 60 6.16 -29.20 10.87
CA SER A 60 6.42 -30.33 9.97
C SER A 60 5.73 -30.22 8.61
N GLU A 61 4.73 -29.35 8.47
CA GLU A 61 3.89 -29.20 7.28
C GLU A 61 4.15 -27.88 6.53
N GLY A 62 5.10 -27.06 6.98
CA GLY A 62 5.39 -25.72 6.47
C GLY A 62 5.56 -24.73 7.61
N PHE A 63 4.65 -23.78 7.74
CA PHE A 63 4.70 -22.73 8.76
C PHE A 63 3.34 -22.45 9.41
N GLU A 64 3.36 -21.73 10.52
CA GLU A 64 2.18 -21.29 11.26
C GLU A 64 2.32 -19.82 11.67
N ILE A 65 1.36 -18.97 11.27
CA ILE A 65 1.35 -17.53 11.60
C ILE A 65 0.47 -17.23 12.80
N THR A 66 1.02 -16.46 13.74
CA THR A 66 0.26 -15.81 14.81
C THR A 66 0.62 -14.33 14.89
N GLY A 67 -0.38 -13.44 14.83
CA GLY A 67 -0.10 -12.02 14.82
C GLY A 67 -1.34 -11.14 14.67
N LYS A 68 -1.18 -9.84 14.93
CA LYS A 68 -2.26 -8.86 14.78
C LYS A 68 -1.79 -7.69 13.95
N LYS A 69 -2.35 -7.58 12.74
CA LYS A 69 -2.09 -6.50 11.80
C LYS A 69 -3.12 -5.39 11.95
N GLN A 70 -2.69 -4.16 11.70
CA GLN A 70 -3.50 -2.95 11.75
C GLN A 70 -3.52 -2.23 10.41
N PHE A 71 -4.58 -1.43 10.20
CA PHE A 71 -4.76 -0.62 9.00
C PHE A 71 -4.67 -1.39 7.67
N VAL A 72 -5.05 -2.67 7.67
CA VAL A 72 -5.03 -3.51 6.48
C VAL A 72 -6.14 -3.05 5.53
N THR A 73 -5.75 -2.29 4.51
CA THR A 73 -6.65 -1.79 3.47
C THR A 73 -7.23 -2.97 2.69
N ASN A 74 -8.50 -2.91 2.30
CA ASN A 74 -9.23 -4.04 1.70
C ASN A 74 -9.36 -5.28 2.59
N ALA A 75 -9.09 -5.24 3.90
CA ALA A 75 -9.06 -6.46 4.72
C ALA A 75 -10.29 -7.37 4.58
N GLY A 76 -11.50 -6.80 4.47
CA GLY A 76 -12.74 -7.58 4.30
C GLY A 76 -13.13 -7.91 2.86
N TYR A 77 -12.35 -7.46 1.88
CA TYR A 77 -12.64 -7.55 0.45
C TYR A 77 -11.49 -8.18 -0.36
N ALA A 78 -10.31 -8.35 0.23
CA ALA A 78 -9.20 -9.05 -0.38
C ALA A 78 -9.38 -10.57 -0.23
N ASP A 79 -9.00 -11.30 -1.27
CA ASP A 79 -8.99 -12.76 -1.39
C ASP A 79 -7.67 -13.36 -0.89
N SER A 80 -6.61 -12.55 -0.79
CA SER A 80 -5.37 -12.93 -0.11
C SER A 80 -4.66 -11.76 0.56
N TYR A 81 -3.78 -12.09 1.50
CA TYR A 81 -2.97 -11.14 2.27
C TYR A 81 -1.49 -11.45 2.12
N VAL A 82 -0.71 -10.45 1.71
CA VAL A 82 0.74 -10.50 1.81
C VAL A 82 1.12 -10.10 3.24
N VAL A 83 1.66 -11.06 4.00
CA VAL A 83 1.99 -10.90 5.43
C VAL A 83 3.50 -10.95 5.60
N SER A 84 4.06 -10.02 6.37
CA SER A 84 5.49 -10.01 6.73
C SER A 84 5.72 -10.29 8.21
N ARG A 85 6.89 -10.88 8.51
CA ARG A 85 7.38 -11.24 9.85
C ARG A 85 8.87 -10.86 10.09
N ILE A 86 9.27 -10.73 11.37
CA ILE A 86 10.62 -11.00 11.92
C ILE A 86 10.73 -12.39 12.58
N GLY A 87 11.75 -13.20 12.23
CA GLY A 87 12.08 -14.47 12.91
C GLY A 87 12.26 -14.34 14.44
N GLY A 88 11.88 -15.38 15.19
CA GLY A 88 11.85 -15.36 16.65
C GLY A 88 13.20 -15.69 17.28
N ASP A 89 13.43 -15.09 18.45
CA ASP A 89 14.61 -15.25 19.30
C ASP A 89 14.50 -16.59 20.04
N ASP A 90 15.01 -17.69 19.44
CA ASP A 90 15.47 -18.85 20.21
C ASP A 90 16.51 -19.66 19.44
N SER A 91 17.51 -20.12 20.19
CA SER A 91 18.81 -20.61 19.76
C SER A 91 18.77 -21.90 18.93
N GLU A 92 19.06 -21.79 17.64
CA GLU A 92 19.87 -22.71 16.81
C GLU A 92 20.00 -22.15 15.37
N PHE A 93 19.08 -21.26 14.97
CA PHE A 93 19.16 -20.46 13.76
C PHE A 93 19.60 -19.03 14.10
N SER A 94 20.90 -18.74 14.00
CA SER A 94 21.49 -17.43 14.29
C SER A 94 21.20 -16.36 13.20
N SER A 95 20.25 -16.62 12.30
CA SER A 95 19.72 -15.65 11.35
C SER A 95 18.27 -15.37 11.73
N VAL A 96 18.01 -14.14 12.17
CA VAL A 96 16.65 -13.61 12.29
C VAL A 96 16.04 -13.63 10.88
N GLU A 97 15.32 -14.68 10.55
CA GLU A 97 14.84 -14.95 9.19
C GLU A 97 13.52 -14.22 8.96
N PHE A 98 13.60 -13.03 8.38
CA PHE A 98 12.44 -12.23 8.02
C PHE A 98 11.84 -12.75 6.71
N SER A 99 10.58 -13.18 6.71
CA SER A 99 9.94 -13.77 5.51
C SER A 99 8.62 -13.08 5.16
N CYS A 100 8.26 -13.16 3.89
CA CYS A 100 6.98 -12.72 3.35
C CYS A 100 6.18 -13.94 2.87
N VAL A 101 4.88 -13.96 3.13
CA VAL A 101 3.99 -15.03 2.67
C VAL A 101 2.73 -14.47 2.05
N ALA A 102 2.08 -15.23 1.17
CA ALA A 102 0.75 -14.94 0.66
C ALA A 102 -0.27 -15.91 1.29
N VAL A 103 -1.12 -15.40 2.17
CA VAL A 103 -2.13 -16.20 2.88
C VAL A 103 -3.49 -15.98 2.25
N GLU A 104 -4.19 -17.04 1.87
CA GLU A 104 -5.56 -16.96 1.36
C GLU A 104 -6.54 -16.55 2.45
N ARG A 105 -7.58 -15.81 2.05
CA ARG A 105 -8.55 -15.21 2.99
C ARG A 105 -9.25 -16.23 3.88
N ASP A 106 -9.59 -17.38 3.30
CA ASP A 106 -10.46 -18.37 3.92
C ASP A 106 -9.69 -19.39 4.78
N GLU A 107 -8.38 -19.18 4.94
CA GLU A 107 -7.57 -20.00 5.85
C GLU A 107 -8.08 -19.93 7.29
N PHE A 108 -8.08 -21.09 7.94
CA PHE A 108 -8.58 -21.20 9.31
C PHE A 108 -7.69 -20.39 10.27
N GLY A 109 -8.33 -19.63 11.16
CA GLY A 109 -7.64 -18.79 12.15
C GLY A 109 -7.47 -17.33 11.74
N ILE A 110 -7.92 -16.93 10.54
CA ILE A 110 -7.98 -15.52 10.13
C ILE A 110 -9.27 -14.87 10.65
N THR A 111 -9.15 -13.68 11.23
CA THR A 111 -10.31 -12.88 11.66
C THR A 111 -10.13 -11.40 11.33
N VAL A 112 -11.03 -10.88 10.49
CA VAL A 112 -11.11 -9.44 10.18
C VAL A 112 -12.10 -8.74 11.12
N SER A 113 -11.60 -7.83 11.94
CA SER A 113 -12.40 -7.21 13.02
C SER A 113 -12.99 -5.85 12.68
N GLY A 114 -14.11 -5.51 13.31
CA GLY A 114 -14.68 -4.16 13.32
C GLY A 114 -15.15 -3.63 11.96
N ARG A 115 -15.44 -2.32 11.89
CA ARG A 115 -15.70 -1.57 10.65
C ARG A 115 -14.66 -0.44 10.52
N TRP A 116 -14.41 0.01 9.30
CA TRP A 116 -13.55 1.17 9.07
C TRP A 116 -14.35 2.46 9.20
N GLU A 117 -13.98 3.31 10.15
CA GLU A 117 -14.63 4.59 10.43
C GLU A 117 -13.61 5.74 10.43
N GLY A 118 -12.93 5.93 9.29
CA GLY A 118 -12.01 7.06 9.10
C GLY A 118 -12.73 8.39 8.91
N LEU A 119 -12.10 9.49 9.34
CA LEU A 119 -12.52 10.88 9.05
C LEU A 119 -12.60 11.11 7.53
N GLY A 120 -11.57 10.66 6.80
CA GLY A 120 -11.51 10.59 5.35
C GLY A 120 -11.26 9.15 4.88
N MET A 121 -11.18 8.95 3.56
CA MET A 121 -10.94 7.61 2.96
C MET A 121 -11.94 6.55 3.48
N ARG A 122 -13.21 6.91 3.65
CA ARG A 122 -14.25 6.02 4.23
C ARG A 122 -14.47 4.74 3.42
N GLY A 123 -14.17 4.77 2.12
CA GLY A 123 -14.22 3.59 1.24
C GLY A 123 -13.03 2.62 1.36
N ASN A 124 -12.02 2.90 2.20
CA ASN A 124 -10.77 2.15 2.18
C ASN A 124 -10.83 0.78 2.87
N ALA A 125 -11.80 0.59 3.77
CA ALA A 125 -11.98 -0.63 4.56
C ALA A 125 -10.71 -1.09 5.29
N SER A 126 -9.91 -0.15 5.82
CA SER A 126 -8.65 -0.41 6.53
C SER A 126 -8.88 -1.00 7.92
N ARG A 127 -9.09 -2.31 8.00
CA ARG A 127 -9.54 -2.99 9.24
C ARG A 127 -8.41 -3.79 9.88
N PRO A 128 -8.44 -4.02 11.20
CA PRO A 128 -7.53 -4.96 11.85
C PRO A 128 -7.76 -6.39 11.37
N ILE A 129 -6.68 -7.15 11.23
CA ILE A 129 -6.69 -8.59 10.97
C ILE A 129 -5.92 -9.29 12.08
N THR A 130 -6.50 -10.34 12.62
CA THR A 130 -5.82 -11.27 13.53
C THR A 130 -5.57 -12.58 12.78
N PHE A 131 -4.34 -13.07 12.86
CA PHE A 131 -3.93 -14.40 12.46
C PHE A 131 -3.70 -15.20 13.75
N ASN A 132 -4.46 -16.27 13.95
CA ASN A 132 -4.33 -17.15 15.11
C ASN A 132 -3.97 -18.55 14.63
N GLN A 133 -2.68 -18.89 14.70
CA GLN A 133 -2.16 -20.19 14.31
C GLN A 133 -2.55 -20.61 12.88
N VAL A 134 -2.50 -19.65 11.95
CA VAL A 134 -2.88 -19.85 10.56
C VAL A 134 -1.82 -20.67 9.86
N LYS A 135 -2.21 -21.80 9.27
CA LYS A 135 -1.28 -22.64 8.51
C LYS A 135 -0.84 -21.92 7.24
N VAL A 136 0.44 -22.08 6.91
CA VAL A 136 1.03 -21.53 5.70
C VAL A 136 1.89 -22.60 5.06
N HIS A 137 1.60 -22.96 3.82
CA HIS A 137 2.35 -23.98 3.11
C HIS A 137 3.66 -23.41 2.56
N GLN A 138 4.62 -24.29 2.25
CA GLN A 138 5.87 -23.87 1.62
C GLN A 138 5.63 -23.13 0.29
N ALA A 139 4.56 -23.49 -0.44
CA ALA A 139 4.16 -22.85 -1.69
C ALA A 139 3.62 -21.41 -1.51
N ASP A 140 3.30 -21.02 -0.27
CA ASP A 140 2.83 -19.67 0.06
C ASP A 140 3.96 -18.74 0.50
N LEU A 141 5.17 -19.26 0.69
CA LEU A 141 6.36 -18.45 0.93
C LEU A 141 6.72 -17.67 -0.33
N LEU A 142 6.83 -16.34 -0.20
CA LEU A 142 7.23 -15.46 -1.29
C LEU A 142 8.75 -15.30 -1.27
N GLY A 143 9.42 -15.70 -2.35
CA GLY A 143 10.87 -15.73 -2.41
C GLY A 143 11.47 -16.77 -1.46
N GLU A 144 12.58 -16.41 -0.83
CA GLU A 144 13.29 -17.25 0.12
C GLU A 144 13.10 -16.77 1.56
N VAL A 145 13.37 -17.67 2.49
CA VAL A 145 13.41 -17.34 3.91
C VAL A 145 14.50 -16.28 4.14
N GLY A 146 14.15 -15.14 4.73
CA GLY A 146 15.07 -14.00 4.93
C GLY A 146 14.88 -12.83 3.96
N ASP A 147 14.06 -12.98 2.90
CA ASP A 147 13.88 -11.95 1.87
C ASP A 147 13.05 -10.72 2.29
N GLN A 148 12.44 -10.69 3.47
CA GLN A 148 11.44 -9.65 3.78
C GLN A 148 12.00 -8.23 3.78
N ILE A 149 13.24 -8.01 4.24
CA ILE A 149 13.84 -6.66 4.21
C ILE A 149 14.02 -6.21 2.76
N TRP A 150 14.46 -7.13 1.89
CA TRP A 150 14.55 -6.87 0.46
C TRP A 150 13.17 -6.54 -0.12
N TYR A 151 12.14 -7.34 0.16
CA TYR A 151 10.77 -7.03 -0.29
C TYR A 151 10.28 -5.66 0.21
N VAL A 152 10.56 -5.31 1.46
CA VAL A 152 10.13 -4.02 2.02
C VAL A 152 10.76 -2.86 1.26
N PHE A 153 12.09 -2.86 1.08
CA PHE A 153 12.80 -1.68 0.58
C PHE A 153 12.92 -1.65 -0.94
N GLU A 154 13.01 -2.81 -1.60
CA GLU A 154 13.17 -2.91 -3.05
C GLU A 154 11.83 -3.02 -3.78
N VAL A 155 10.76 -3.45 -3.11
CA VAL A 155 9.43 -3.66 -3.74
C VAL A 155 8.33 -2.84 -3.08
N VAL A 156 8.09 -2.97 -1.77
CA VAL A 156 6.98 -2.28 -1.11
C VAL A 156 7.21 -0.78 -1.12
N ALA A 157 8.36 -0.28 -0.65
CA ALA A 157 8.60 1.15 -0.49
C ALA A 157 8.51 1.93 -1.82
N PRO A 158 9.14 1.52 -2.93
CA PRO A 158 9.10 2.28 -4.19
C PRO A 158 7.68 2.36 -4.76
N TYR A 159 6.97 1.24 -4.80
CA TYR A 159 5.60 1.18 -5.30
C TYR A 159 4.62 1.89 -4.37
N PHE A 160 4.79 1.76 -3.04
CA PHE A 160 3.95 2.44 -2.05
C PHE A 160 4.10 3.96 -2.16
N LEU A 161 5.33 4.48 -2.15
CA LEU A 161 5.58 5.92 -2.26
C LEU A 161 4.99 6.50 -3.55
N THR A 162 5.19 5.81 -4.68
CA THR A 162 4.65 6.23 -5.98
C THR A 162 3.12 6.21 -5.98
N ALA A 163 2.51 5.14 -5.48
CA ALA A 163 1.05 5.01 -5.42
C ALA A 163 0.41 6.05 -4.48
N MET A 164 1.04 6.34 -3.34
CA MET A 164 0.56 7.36 -2.40
C MET A 164 0.66 8.75 -3.02
N ALA A 165 1.83 9.09 -3.56
CA ALA A 165 2.05 10.40 -4.16
C ALA A 165 1.11 10.64 -5.35
N GLY A 166 0.91 9.65 -6.21
CA GLY A 166 -0.07 9.71 -7.30
C GLY A 166 -1.51 9.88 -6.80
N THR A 167 -1.92 9.14 -5.76
CA THR A 167 -3.27 9.27 -5.17
C THR A 167 -3.52 10.68 -4.64
N TYR A 168 -2.61 11.22 -3.84
CA TYR A 168 -2.79 12.55 -3.25
C TYR A 168 -2.61 13.68 -4.27
N LEU A 169 -1.77 13.50 -5.29
CA LEU A 169 -1.70 14.41 -6.42
C LEU A 169 -3.05 14.50 -7.16
N GLY A 170 -3.72 13.37 -7.39
CA GLY A 170 -5.06 13.34 -7.99
C GLY A 170 -6.09 14.10 -7.15
N ILE A 171 -6.05 13.96 -5.83
CA ILE A 171 -6.92 14.72 -4.90
C ILE A 171 -6.63 16.22 -4.99
N ALA A 172 -5.35 16.60 -5.02
CA ALA A 172 -4.95 18.00 -5.08
C ALA A 172 -5.35 18.66 -6.42
N LEU A 173 -5.24 17.93 -7.54
CA LEU A 173 -5.74 18.35 -8.84
C LEU A 173 -7.25 18.57 -8.82
N ALA A 174 -8.01 17.60 -8.29
CA ALA A 174 -9.47 17.73 -8.20
C ALA A 174 -9.90 18.92 -7.32
N ALA A 175 -9.20 19.17 -6.21
CA ALA A 175 -9.46 20.31 -5.36
C ALA A 175 -9.20 21.64 -6.07
N LEU A 176 -8.13 21.72 -6.87
CA LEU A 176 -7.84 22.89 -7.70
C LEU A 176 -8.91 23.10 -8.77
N ASP A 177 -9.33 22.05 -9.47
CA ASP A 177 -10.37 22.12 -10.50
C ASP A 177 -11.69 22.64 -9.92
N ILE A 178 -12.12 22.10 -8.78
CA ILE A 178 -13.32 22.57 -8.06
C ILE A 178 -13.20 24.04 -7.64
N ALA A 179 -12.04 24.45 -7.13
CA ALA A 179 -11.81 25.83 -6.73
C ALA A 179 -11.88 26.78 -7.94
N VAL A 180 -11.24 26.42 -9.05
CA VAL A 180 -11.25 27.18 -10.31
C VAL A 180 -12.66 27.28 -10.89
N GLU A 181 -13.43 26.18 -10.89
CA GLU A 181 -14.83 26.18 -11.33
C GLU A 181 -15.67 27.09 -10.45
N HIS A 182 -15.51 27.00 -9.12
CA HIS A 182 -16.25 27.82 -8.17
C HIS A 182 -16.02 29.32 -8.41
N VAL A 183 -14.75 29.76 -8.50
CA VAL A 183 -14.45 31.20 -8.67
C VAL A 183 -14.95 31.75 -9.99
N LYS A 184 -14.98 30.94 -11.05
CA LYS A 184 -15.52 31.34 -12.37
C LYS A 184 -17.04 31.41 -12.38
N SER A 185 -17.71 30.52 -11.63
CA SER A 185 -19.17 30.43 -11.59
C SER A 185 -19.82 31.46 -10.64
N ARG A 186 -19.09 31.93 -9.63
CA ARG A 186 -19.60 32.82 -8.60
C ARG A 186 -19.56 34.28 -9.04
N ASN A 187 -20.72 34.80 -9.45
CA ASN A 187 -20.88 36.20 -9.87
C ASN A 187 -21.40 37.08 -8.71
N TYR A 188 -21.01 38.36 -8.72
CA TYR A 188 -21.63 39.37 -7.87
C TYR A 188 -22.88 39.90 -8.59
N GLU A 189 -24.06 39.91 -7.95
CA GLU A 189 -25.28 40.36 -8.64
C GLU A 189 -25.29 41.88 -8.91
N SER A 190 -24.59 42.64 -8.07
CA SER A 190 -24.53 44.11 -8.12
C SER A 190 -23.42 44.66 -9.00
N LEU A 191 -22.45 43.83 -9.41
CA LEU A 191 -21.27 44.21 -10.18
C LEU A 191 -21.18 43.22 -11.35
N ARG A 192 -20.92 43.65 -12.58
CA ARG A 192 -20.75 42.74 -13.73
C ARG A 192 -19.41 41.99 -13.67
N GLU A 193 -19.06 41.48 -12.50
CA GLU A 193 -17.78 40.88 -12.12
C GLU A 193 -18.03 39.54 -11.44
N SER A 194 -17.07 38.65 -11.56
CA SER A 194 -17.03 37.34 -10.92
C SER A 194 -15.99 37.30 -9.80
N LEU A 195 -16.05 36.27 -8.96
CA LEU A 195 -15.02 36.03 -7.95
C LEU A 195 -13.64 35.82 -8.60
N ALA A 196 -13.59 35.37 -9.86
CA ALA A 196 -12.36 35.25 -10.64
C ALA A 196 -11.72 36.59 -11.03
N ASP A 197 -12.45 37.71 -10.96
CA ASP A 197 -11.93 39.05 -11.25
C ASP A 197 -11.25 39.70 -10.04
N VAL A 198 -11.41 39.12 -8.85
CA VAL A 198 -10.83 39.64 -7.61
C VAL A 198 -9.33 39.30 -7.52
N PRO A 199 -8.40 40.27 -7.50
CA PRO A 199 -6.96 39.99 -7.57
C PRO A 199 -6.41 39.11 -6.46
N VAL A 200 -6.94 39.25 -5.22
CA VAL A 200 -6.52 38.38 -4.11
C VAL A 200 -6.91 36.91 -4.32
N ILE A 201 -8.05 36.66 -4.98
CA ILE A 201 -8.49 35.30 -5.32
C ILE A 201 -7.64 34.73 -6.45
N GLN A 202 -7.33 35.54 -7.47
CA GLN A 202 -6.42 35.13 -8.56
C GLN A 202 -5.05 34.70 -8.00
N HIS A 203 -4.52 35.45 -7.04
CA HIS A 203 -3.27 35.10 -6.37
C HIS A 203 -3.38 33.77 -5.61
N GLN A 204 -4.45 33.55 -4.83
CA GLN A 204 -4.67 32.29 -4.12
C GLN A 204 -4.78 31.10 -5.07
N ILE A 205 -5.49 31.23 -6.19
CA ILE A 205 -5.59 30.18 -7.21
C ILE A 205 -4.21 29.92 -7.86
N ALA A 206 -3.43 30.96 -8.14
CA ALA A 206 -2.08 30.82 -8.68
C ALA A 206 -1.14 30.07 -7.70
N GLU A 207 -1.22 30.37 -6.40
CA GLU A 207 -0.48 29.64 -5.37
C GLU A 207 -0.90 28.17 -5.28
N MET A 208 -2.20 27.89 -5.32
CA MET A 208 -2.70 26.52 -5.35
C MET A 208 -2.18 25.76 -6.57
N TRP A 209 -2.25 26.38 -7.75
CA TRP A 209 -1.72 25.79 -8.99
C TRP A 209 -0.22 25.47 -8.86
N ALA A 210 0.59 26.41 -8.38
CA ALA A 210 2.03 26.19 -8.20
C ALA A 210 2.32 25.04 -7.22
N LYS A 211 1.57 24.95 -6.11
CA LYS A 211 1.69 23.87 -5.11
C LYS A 211 1.28 22.50 -5.65
N VAL A 212 0.43 22.43 -6.67
CA VAL A 212 0.04 21.18 -7.32
C VAL A 212 1.03 20.78 -8.42
N GLU A 213 1.50 21.75 -9.21
CA GLU A 213 2.37 21.48 -10.35
C GLU A 213 3.78 21.03 -9.91
N GLN A 214 4.29 21.54 -8.79
CA GLN A 214 5.58 21.12 -8.25
C GLN A 214 5.64 19.60 -7.92
N PRO A 215 4.76 19.03 -7.08
CA PRO A 215 4.77 17.59 -6.82
C PRO A 215 4.37 16.78 -8.05
N ARG A 216 3.56 17.32 -8.98
CA ARG A 216 3.27 16.66 -10.25
C ARG A 216 4.55 16.33 -11.00
N GLN A 217 5.41 17.32 -11.22
CA GLN A 217 6.67 17.11 -11.94
C GLN A 217 7.58 16.10 -11.23
N LEU A 218 7.64 16.15 -9.90
CA LEU A 218 8.44 15.21 -9.10
C LEU A 218 7.93 13.78 -9.19
N VAL A 219 6.63 13.55 -9.04
CA VAL A 219 6.02 12.22 -9.11
C VAL A 219 6.22 11.60 -10.49
N TYR A 220 5.95 12.35 -11.56
CA TYR A 220 6.14 11.85 -12.92
C TYR A 220 7.62 11.61 -13.25
N ARG A 221 8.54 12.44 -12.73
CA ARG A 221 9.97 12.20 -12.87
C ARG A 221 10.40 10.93 -12.13
N ALA A 222 10.01 10.76 -10.87
CA ALA A 222 10.34 9.59 -10.06
C ALA A 222 9.82 8.30 -10.71
N ALA A 223 8.56 8.30 -11.17
CA ALA A 223 7.99 7.18 -11.89
C ALA A 223 8.77 6.84 -13.17
N ARG A 224 9.10 7.82 -14.01
CA ARG A 224 9.91 7.59 -15.22
C ARG A 224 11.29 7.02 -14.93
N LEU A 225 11.95 7.49 -13.87
CA LEU A 225 13.25 6.97 -13.45
C LEU A 225 13.11 5.52 -12.94
N GLY A 226 12.06 5.25 -12.16
CA GLY A 226 11.73 3.90 -11.68
C GLY A 226 11.47 2.92 -12.82
N ASP A 227 10.66 3.30 -13.81
CA ASP A 227 10.37 2.49 -15.00
C ASP A 227 11.63 2.21 -15.83
N ALA A 228 12.59 3.14 -15.84
CA ALA A 228 13.88 2.98 -16.53
C ALA A 228 14.91 2.17 -15.72
N GLY A 229 14.59 1.76 -14.48
CA GLY A 229 15.55 1.13 -13.58
C GLY A 229 16.71 2.04 -13.19
N ASP A 230 16.53 3.35 -13.23
CA ASP A 230 17.58 4.32 -12.93
C ASP A 230 17.89 4.30 -11.42
N PRO A 231 19.16 4.18 -11.00
CA PRO A 231 19.55 4.12 -9.59
C PRO A 231 19.20 5.39 -8.80
N THR A 232 18.90 6.50 -9.47
CA THR A 232 18.45 7.75 -8.86
C THR A 232 16.94 7.82 -8.65
N ALA A 233 16.19 6.79 -9.05
CA ALA A 233 14.74 6.70 -8.82
C ALA A 233 14.37 6.69 -7.33
N LEU A 234 15.23 6.09 -6.50
CA LEU A 234 15.17 6.17 -5.05
C LEU A 234 16.30 7.10 -4.59
N THR A 235 15.93 8.19 -3.93
CA THR A 235 16.93 9.13 -3.43
C THR A 235 17.79 8.45 -2.37
N ALA A 236 19.07 8.26 -2.65
CA ALA A 236 20.04 7.91 -1.64
C ALA A 236 20.16 9.08 -0.65
N ILE A 237 19.82 8.85 0.62
CA ILE A 237 20.13 9.75 1.73
C ILE A 237 21.24 9.09 2.54
#